data_AF-A0A5B6ZE74-F1
#
_entry.id   AF-A0A5B6ZE74-F1
#
_cell.length_a   1.000
_cell.length_b   1.000
_cell.length_c   1.000
_cell.angle_alpha   90.00
_cell.angle_beta   90.00
_cell.angle_gamma   90.00
#
_symmetry.space_group_name_H-M   'P 1'
#
loop_
_entity.id
_entity.type
_entity.pdbx_description
1 polymer ?
#
loop_
_entity_poly.entity_id
_entity_poly.type
_entity_poly.pdbx_seq_one_letter_code
_entity_poly.pdbx_strand_id
1 'polypeptide(L)'
;LTIFLNPSPSVFHRRAFRYLLRQSIPPRPLSASHHFSICISLISELLVLFSDSLSPAEYYHRMESEGGKLVPESKEKIFQIFSDFMTRVTKFEELVDVGGGLLFGFQQGLDFLRRPSIDKTSELVESIIKANETKRMISYFEAGCLNTYDSVQNMSKLHTCQLGLRDQLSKATCILNELECLVEDAIQTVAESLPHLQDKDIGDELDPQATTYEKEEIVSSGLQKVGYVDYAVMMGIIYSMVKQDYSMQERIVSSLNLKSSSGELETYCLMWSLRPFINDEIMHEAWKLIP
;
A
#
# COMPACT_ATOMS: atom_id res chain seq x y z
N LEU A 1 -12.75 -33.20 -39.57
CA LEU A 1 -12.72 -31.72 -39.60
C LEU A 1 -13.28 -31.19 -38.28
N THR A 2 -12.50 -31.27 -37.19
CA THR A 2 -12.74 -30.51 -35.96
C THR A 2 -11.40 -30.42 -35.24
N ILE A 3 -10.73 -29.26 -35.37
CA ILE A 3 -9.45 -28.96 -34.74
C ILE A 3 -9.76 -28.33 -33.39
N PHE A 4 -9.30 -28.98 -32.32
CA PHE A 4 -9.13 -28.37 -31.00
C PHE A 4 -8.06 -27.29 -31.10
N LEU A 5 -8.43 -26.02 -30.91
CA LEU A 5 -7.48 -24.94 -30.70
C LEU A 5 -7.15 -24.85 -29.21
N ASN A 6 -5.91 -25.21 -28.89
CA ASN A 6 -5.25 -24.90 -27.62
C ASN A 6 -5.23 -23.38 -27.40
N PRO A 7 -5.64 -22.85 -26.23
CA PRO A 7 -5.42 -21.44 -25.91
C PRO A 7 -3.96 -21.20 -25.50
N SER A 8 -3.42 -20.06 -25.95
CA SER A 8 -2.08 -19.55 -25.66
C SER A 8 -1.77 -19.49 -24.14
N PRO A 9 -0.52 -19.75 -23.71
CA PRO A 9 -0.07 -19.67 -22.31
C PRO A 9 -0.39 -18.33 -21.61
N SER A 10 -0.49 -17.24 -22.38
CA SER A 10 -0.79 -15.89 -21.88
C SER A 10 -2.18 -15.73 -21.25
N VAL A 11 -3.16 -16.54 -21.67
CA VAL A 11 -4.53 -16.48 -21.16
C VAL A 11 -4.68 -17.26 -19.85
N PHE A 12 -3.84 -18.27 -19.64
CA PHE A 12 -3.88 -19.12 -18.45
C PHE A 12 -3.33 -18.39 -17.22
N HIS A 13 -2.25 -17.61 -17.36
CA HIS A 13 -1.69 -16.81 -16.28
C HIS A 13 -2.60 -15.64 -15.85
N ARG A 14 -3.27 -14.97 -16.80
CA ARG A 14 -4.26 -13.91 -16.49
C ARG A 14 -5.49 -14.40 -15.72
N ARG A 15 -5.85 -15.69 -15.85
CA ARG A 15 -6.96 -16.32 -15.10
C ARG A 15 -6.53 -16.83 -13.73
N ALA A 16 -5.33 -17.40 -13.60
CA ALA A 16 -4.81 -17.89 -12.33
C ALA A 16 -4.57 -16.74 -11.33
N PHE A 17 -4.03 -15.61 -11.78
CA PHE A 17 -3.79 -14.43 -10.94
C PHE A 17 -5.10 -13.79 -10.45
N ARG A 18 -6.11 -13.68 -11.34
CA ARG A 18 -7.46 -13.21 -10.97
C ARG A 18 -8.22 -14.18 -10.05
N TYR A 19 -7.92 -15.48 -10.10
CA TYR A 19 -8.54 -16.48 -9.24
C TYR A 19 -7.97 -16.45 -7.83
N LEU A 20 -6.65 -16.24 -7.69
CA LEU A 20 -5.97 -16.11 -6.39
C LEU A 20 -6.34 -14.80 -5.66
N LEU A 21 -6.52 -13.69 -6.39
CA LEU A 21 -6.98 -12.41 -5.81
C LEU A 21 -8.44 -12.44 -5.31
N ARG A 22 -9.26 -13.37 -5.79
CA ARG A 22 -10.71 -13.42 -5.49
C ARG A 22 -11.08 -14.29 -4.29
N GLN A 23 -10.16 -15.12 -3.79
CA GLN A 23 -10.43 -16.01 -2.64
C GLN A 23 -10.20 -15.36 -1.27
N SER A 24 -9.64 -14.16 -1.21
CA SER A 24 -9.23 -13.50 0.05
C SER A 24 -10.34 -12.70 0.77
N ILE A 25 -11.62 -12.93 0.44
CA ILE A 25 -12.76 -12.17 0.99
C ILE A 25 -13.80 -13.14 1.59
N PRO A 26 -13.86 -13.34 2.92
CA PRO A 26 -15.00 -14.02 3.54
C PRO A 26 -16.16 -13.03 3.81
N PRO A 27 -17.42 -13.44 3.63
CA PRO A 27 -18.58 -12.58 3.89
C PRO A 27 -19.18 -12.80 5.28
N ARG A 28 -19.53 -11.69 5.95
CA ARG A 28 -20.50 -11.48 7.08
C ARG A 28 -19.99 -11.55 8.54
N PRO A 29 -20.67 -10.83 9.47
CA PRO A 29 -20.07 -10.31 10.70
C PRO A 29 -20.35 -11.18 11.93
N LEU A 30 -19.36 -11.38 12.82
CA LEU A 30 -19.50 -12.15 14.06
C LEU A 30 -18.72 -11.56 15.25
N SER A 31 -19.21 -11.88 16.45
CA SER A 31 -19.14 -11.17 17.73
C SER A 31 -17.77 -11.01 18.43
N ALA A 32 -17.77 -10.22 19.51
CA ALA A 32 -16.63 -9.69 20.29
C ALA A 32 -15.57 -10.71 20.77
N SER A 33 -15.88 -12.00 20.90
CA SER A 33 -14.88 -13.04 21.21
C SER A 33 -13.88 -13.27 20.05
N HIS A 34 -14.29 -12.91 18.82
CA HIS A 34 -13.44 -13.00 17.64
C HIS A 34 -12.49 -11.81 17.45
N HIS A 35 -12.61 -10.69 18.17
CA HIS A 35 -11.73 -9.53 17.95
C HIS A 35 -10.26 -9.83 18.30
N PHE A 36 -10.03 -10.57 19.39
CA PHE A 36 -8.69 -11.08 19.74
C PHE A 36 -8.20 -12.13 18.74
N SER A 37 -9.10 -12.94 18.19
CA SER A 37 -8.81 -13.95 17.17
C SER A 37 -8.50 -13.33 15.81
N ILE A 38 -9.12 -12.20 15.45
CA ILE A 38 -8.85 -11.46 14.21
C ILE A 38 -7.49 -10.77 14.30
N CYS A 39 -7.13 -10.14 15.42
CA CYS A 39 -5.80 -9.56 15.60
C CYS A 39 -4.69 -10.63 15.54
N ILE A 40 -4.89 -11.80 16.15
CA ILE A 40 -3.94 -12.93 16.08
C ILE A 40 -3.94 -13.57 14.67
N SER A 41 -5.08 -13.66 13.99
CA SER A 41 -5.17 -14.18 12.61
C SER A 41 -4.51 -13.24 11.61
N LEU A 42 -4.65 -11.92 11.78
CA LEU A 42 -3.94 -10.91 10.99
C LEU A 42 -2.42 -11.01 11.20
N ILE A 43 -1.96 -11.18 12.44
CA ILE A 43 -0.53 -11.34 12.75
C ILE A 43 0.02 -12.69 12.24
N SER A 44 -0.80 -13.75 12.26
CA SER A 44 -0.40 -15.09 11.77
C SER A 44 -0.41 -15.17 10.24
N GLU A 45 -1.38 -14.56 9.56
CA GLU A 45 -1.37 -14.39 8.10
C GLU A 45 -0.25 -13.44 7.64
N LEU A 46 0.07 -12.40 8.43
CA LEU A 46 1.24 -11.55 8.21
C LEU A 46 2.56 -12.34 8.25
N LEU A 47 2.70 -13.29 9.19
CA LEU A 47 3.87 -14.17 9.29
C LEU A 47 3.97 -15.21 8.16
N VAL A 48 2.84 -15.72 7.67
CA VAL A 48 2.80 -16.68 6.55
C VAL A 48 3.05 -15.98 5.21
N LEU A 49 2.49 -14.78 4.98
CA LEU A 49 2.72 -14.00 3.76
C LEU A 49 4.16 -13.46 3.66
N PHE A 50 4.83 -13.20 4.79
CA PHE A 50 6.25 -12.88 4.81
C PHE A 50 7.15 -14.10 4.56
N SER A 51 6.64 -15.32 4.79
CA SER A 51 7.40 -16.56 4.58
C SER A 51 7.30 -17.07 3.13
N ASP A 52 6.22 -16.76 2.42
CA ASP A 52 5.99 -17.18 1.03
C ASP A 52 6.41 -16.11 -0.02
N SER A 53 6.82 -14.92 0.40
CA SER A 53 7.36 -13.89 -0.49
C SER A 53 8.87 -14.02 -0.64
N LEU A 54 9.26 -14.77 -1.67
CA LEU A 54 10.58 -14.83 -2.30
C LEU A 54 11.74 -15.24 -1.36
N SER A 55 12.19 -16.49 -1.47
CA SER A 55 13.60 -16.79 -1.23
C SER A 55 14.43 -16.02 -2.26
N PRO A 56 15.24 -15.02 -1.87
CA PRO A 56 16.04 -14.25 -2.83
C PRO A 56 17.12 -15.12 -3.50
N ALA A 57 17.46 -16.26 -2.91
CA ALA A 57 18.65 -17.04 -3.25
C ALA A 57 18.57 -17.82 -4.57
N GLU A 58 17.37 -18.16 -5.06
CA GLU A 58 17.24 -18.94 -6.32
C GLU A 58 17.19 -18.06 -7.58
N TYR A 59 16.99 -16.75 -7.43
CA TYR A 59 16.92 -15.82 -8.56
C TYR A 59 18.30 -15.23 -8.93
N TYR A 60 19.20 -15.02 -7.95
CA TYR A 60 20.53 -14.44 -8.19
C TYR A 60 21.49 -15.35 -8.98
N HIS A 61 21.21 -16.65 -9.11
CA HIS A 61 22.09 -17.57 -9.84
C HIS A 61 21.89 -17.59 -11.37
N ARG A 62 20.95 -16.82 -11.92
CA ARG A 62 20.62 -16.82 -13.36
C ARG A 62 20.77 -15.45 -14.04
N MET A 63 21.74 -14.62 -13.67
CA MET A 63 22.01 -13.38 -14.41
C MET A 63 23.50 -12.96 -14.38
N GLU A 64 24.40 -13.90 -14.66
CA GLU A 64 25.82 -13.56 -14.89
C GLU A 64 26.25 -13.64 -16.38
N SER A 65 25.31 -13.79 -17.32
CA SER A 65 25.64 -13.90 -18.73
C SER A 65 24.86 -12.91 -19.58
N GLU A 66 25.63 -12.06 -20.26
CA GLU A 66 25.29 -11.28 -21.46
C GLU A 66 24.55 -9.94 -21.28
N GLY A 67 25.35 -8.88 -21.27
CA GLY A 67 24.93 -7.52 -21.58
C GLY A 67 24.44 -7.39 -23.02
N GLY A 68 23.16 -7.68 -23.25
CA GLY A 68 22.47 -7.39 -24.50
C GLY A 68 22.43 -5.89 -24.78
N LYS A 69 22.94 -5.48 -25.95
CA LYS A 69 22.95 -4.08 -26.42
C LYS A 69 21.53 -3.72 -26.89
N LEU A 70 20.92 -2.77 -26.17
CA LEU A 70 19.52 -2.36 -26.32
C LEU A 70 19.27 -1.37 -27.46
N VAL A 71 18.03 -1.34 -27.95
CA VAL A 71 17.48 -0.24 -28.76
C VAL A 71 17.23 0.96 -27.83
N PRO A 72 17.76 2.16 -28.09
CA PRO A 72 17.61 3.34 -27.22
C PRO A 72 16.15 3.71 -26.91
N GLU A 73 15.25 3.44 -27.85
CA GLU A 73 13.82 3.78 -27.76
C GLU A 73 13.07 3.02 -26.64
N SER A 74 13.40 1.75 -26.40
CA SER A 74 12.73 0.96 -25.36
C SER A 74 13.17 1.33 -23.94
N LYS A 75 14.41 1.83 -23.79
CA LYS A 75 14.90 2.40 -22.53
C LYS A 75 14.20 3.69 -22.15
N GLU A 76 14.00 4.57 -23.13
CA GLU A 76 13.27 5.82 -22.89
C GLU A 76 11.81 5.53 -22.49
N LYS A 77 11.17 4.59 -23.20
CA LYS A 77 9.80 4.18 -22.92
C LYS A 77 9.62 3.61 -21.51
N ILE A 78 10.49 2.68 -21.08
CA ILE A 78 10.38 2.09 -19.72
C ILE A 78 10.63 3.14 -18.63
N PHE A 79 11.55 4.07 -18.87
CA PHE A 79 11.82 5.16 -17.95
C PHE A 79 10.62 6.10 -17.81
N GLN A 80 9.96 6.47 -18.92
CA GLN A 80 8.74 7.28 -18.87
C GLN A 80 7.62 6.59 -18.09
N ILE A 81 7.41 5.29 -18.34
CA ILE A 81 6.43 4.47 -17.60
C ILE A 81 6.75 4.47 -16.11
N PHE A 82 8.03 4.31 -15.74
CA PHE A 82 8.47 4.35 -14.35
C PHE A 82 8.24 5.73 -13.70
N SER A 83 8.56 6.81 -14.40
CA SER A 83 8.31 8.18 -13.92
C SER A 83 6.82 8.45 -13.68
N ASP A 84 5.96 8.03 -14.60
CA ASP A 84 4.51 8.14 -14.47
C ASP A 84 4.00 7.30 -13.29
N PHE A 85 4.56 6.10 -13.10
CA PHE A 85 4.27 5.22 -11.97
C PHE A 85 4.63 5.88 -10.64
N MET A 86 5.85 6.42 -10.49
CA MET A 86 6.28 7.10 -9.27
C MET A 86 5.45 8.36 -8.99
N THR A 87 4.99 9.05 -10.03
CA THR A 87 4.03 10.17 -9.89
C THR A 87 2.70 9.69 -9.30
N ARG A 88 2.21 8.51 -9.69
CA ARG A 88 0.99 7.92 -9.12
C ARG A 88 1.18 7.41 -7.70
N VAL A 89 2.36 6.89 -7.38
CA VAL A 89 2.74 6.56 -6.00
C VAL A 89 2.70 7.81 -5.12
N THR A 90 3.25 8.95 -5.57
CA THR A 90 3.18 10.22 -4.80
C THR A 90 1.74 10.63 -4.51
N LYS A 91 0.86 10.58 -5.52
CA LYS A 91 -0.55 10.90 -5.32
C LYS A 91 -1.22 9.95 -4.34
N PHE A 92 -0.83 8.68 -4.32
CA PHE A 92 -1.32 7.73 -3.32
C PHE A 92 -0.88 8.16 -1.92
N GLU A 93 0.39 8.49 -1.71
CA GLU A 93 0.93 8.98 -0.43
C GLU A 93 0.15 10.20 0.09
N GLU A 94 -0.14 11.17 -0.77
CA GLU A 94 -0.95 12.34 -0.42
C GLU A 94 -2.37 11.94 0.07
N LEU A 95 -2.99 10.94 -0.55
CA LEU A 95 -4.28 10.42 -0.08
C LEU A 95 -4.15 9.70 1.28
N VAL A 96 -3.04 9.00 1.52
CA VAL A 96 -2.79 8.34 2.82
C VAL A 96 -2.71 9.38 3.93
N ASP A 97 -2.00 10.48 3.71
CA ASP A 97 -1.89 11.57 4.69
C ASP A 97 -3.24 12.21 4.99
N VAL A 98 -4.02 12.51 3.95
CA VAL A 98 -5.38 13.05 4.11
C VAL A 98 -6.26 12.04 4.86
N GLY A 99 -6.16 10.75 4.52
CA GLY A 99 -6.87 9.68 5.21
C GLY A 99 -6.51 9.58 6.69
N GLY A 100 -5.22 9.70 7.04
CA GLY A 100 -4.75 9.69 8.41
C GLY A 100 -5.33 10.84 9.24
N GLY A 101 -5.37 12.04 8.66
CA GLY A 101 -6.00 13.20 9.29
C GLY A 101 -7.50 13.01 9.54
N LEU A 102 -8.22 12.40 8.59
CA LEU A 102 -9.64 12.09 8.74
C LEU A 102 -9.89 11.00 9.80
N LEU A 103 -9.05 9.96 9.84
CA LEU A 103 -9.13 8.91 10.83
C LEU A 103 -8.89 9.44 12.24
N PHE A 104 -7.87 10.30 12.41
CA PHE A 104 -7.61 10.96 13.68
C PHE A 104 -8.74 11.90 14.08
N GLY A 105 -9.31 12.64 13.13
CA GLY A 105 -10.51 13.45 13.36
C GLY A 105 -11.72 12.62 13.80
N PHE A 106 -11.88 11.42 13.24
CA PHE A 106 -12.89 10.46 13.66
C PHE A 106 -12.66 10.00 15.10
N GLN A 107 -11.41 9.64 15.44
CA GLN A 107 -11.05 9.26 16.81
C GLN A 107 -11.38 10.37 17.82
N GLN A 108 -10.90 11.59 17.57
CA GLN A 108 -11.16 12.72 18.46
C GLN A 108 -12.65 13.00 18.64
N GLY A 109 -13.43 12.98 17.55
CA GLY A 109 -14.87 13.19 17.61
C GLY A 109 -15.57 12.14 18.46
N LEU A 110 -15.11 10.89 18.41
CA LEU A 110 -15.74 9.79 19.13
C LEU A 110 -15.33 9.77 20.61
N ASP A 111 -14.06 10.02 20.90
CA ASP A 111 -13.56 10.13 22.28
C ASP A 111 -14.23 11.29 23.01
N PHE A 112 -14.50 12.41 22.31
CA PHE A 112 -15.28 13.51 22.88
C PHE A 112 -16.68 13.06 23.32
N LEU A 113 -17.41 12.35 22.45
CA LEU A 113 -18.78 11.89 22.74
C LEU A 113 -18.83 10.83 23.85
N ARG A 114 -17.68 10.21 24.16
CA ARG A 114 -17.57 9.17 25.19
C ARG A 114 -16.90 9.65 26.47
N ARG A 115 -16.67 10.95 26.58
CA ARG A 115 -16.03 11.51 27.76
C ARG A 115 -16.76 11.00 29.01
N PRO A 116 -16.05 10.38 29.96
CA PRO A 116 -16.68 9.85 31.16
C PRO A 116 -17.31 10.98 31.96
N SER A 117 -18.41 10.66 32.64
CA SER A 117 -19.00 11.57 33.62
C SER A 117 -18.00 11.86 34.76
N ILE A 118 -18.19 13.00 35.43
CA ILE A 118 -17.35 13.35 36.57
C ILE A 118 -17.46 12.27 37.63
N ASP A 119 -16.30 11.75 38.02
CA ASP A 119 -16.18 10.83 39.15
C ASP A 119 -16.49 11.58 40.46
N LYS A 120 -17.56 11.16 41.13
CA LYS A 120 -18.01 11.74 42.40
C LYS A 120 -17.50 10.97 43.62
N THR A 121 -16.61 10.00 43.46
CA THR A 121 -16.05 9.22 44.58
C THR A 121 -15.16 10.05 45.51
N SER A 122 -14.61 11.16 45.01
CA SER A 122 -13.81 12.08 45.80
C SER A 122 -14.69 13.01 46.63
N GLU A 123 -14.49 13.01 47.97
CA GLU A 123 -15.19 13.91 48.91
C GLU A 123 -15.00 15.39 48.54
N LEU A 124 -13.84 15.76 47.99
CA LEU A 124 -13.57 17.13 47.54
C LEU A 124 -14.45 17.49 46.34
N VAL A 125 -14.50 16.63 45.32
CA VAL A 125 -15.31 16.86 44.11
C VAL A 125 -16.78 16.91 44.47
N GLU A 126 -17.24 16.00 45.33
CA GLU A 126 -18.62 15.99 45.81
C GLU A 126 -18.97 17.27 46.58
N SER A 127 -18.10 17.73 47.48
CA SER A 127 -18.31 18.97 48.26
C SER A 127 -18.36 20.21 47.37
N ILE A 128 -17.50 20.27 46.33
CA ILE A 128 -17.51 21.36 45.36
C ILE A 128 -18.81 21.36 44.54
N ILE A 129 -19.26 20.18 44.08
CA ILE A 129 -20.52 20.06 43.34
C ILE A 129 -21.67 20.55 44.20
N LYS A 130 -21.82 20.02 45.43
CA LYS A 130 -22.90 20.40 46.36
C LYS A 130 -22.92 21.88 46.67
N ALA A 131 -21.76 22.50 46.88
CA ALA A 131 -21.65 23.93 47.16
C ALA A 131 -22.10 24.83 45.98
N ASN A 132 -22.11 24.32 44.75
CA ASN A 132 -22.41 25.08 43.54
C ASN A 132 -23.65 24.54 42.77
N GLU A 133 -24.46 23.70 43.42
CA GLU A 133 -25.59 23.03 42.78
C GLU A 133 -26.60 24.02 42.19
N THR A 134 -26.80 23.91 40.87
CA THR A 134 -27.92 24.56 40.17
C THR A 134 -28.62 23.53 39.31
N LYS A 135 -29.93 23.73 39.05
CA LYS A 135 -30.69 22.83 38.14
C LYS A 135 -29.98 22.62 36.80
N ARG A 136 -29.38 23.68 36.25
CA ARG A 136 -28.61 23.65 35.00
C ARG A 136 -27.36 22.77 35.10
N MET A 137 -26.59 22.91 36.17
CA MET A 137 -25.37 22.14 36.39
C MET A 137 -25.68 20.66 36.60
N ILE A 138 -26.73 20.35 37.35
CA ILE A 138 -27.19 18.97 37.57
C ILE A 138 -27.59 18.33 36.22
N SER A 139 -28.40 19.00 35.41
CA SER A 139 -28.78 18.48 34.08
C SER A 139 -27.58 18.30 33.15
N TYR A 140 -26.57 19.19 33.22
CA TYR A 140 -25.33 19.02 32.46
C TYR A 140 -24.53 17.78 32.89
N PHE A 141 -24.47 17.48 34.19
CA PHE A 141 -23.84 16.27 34.69
C PHE A 141 -24.61 15.00 34.35
N GLU A 142 -25.94 15.03 34.46
CA GLU A 142 -26.81 13.94 34.02
C GLU A 142 -26.66 13.64 32.53
N ALA A 143 -26.38 14.67 31.71
CA ALA A 143 -26.05 14.54 30.30
C ALA A 143 -24.60 14.07 30.02
N GLY A 144 -23.83 13.69 31.04
CA GLY A 144 -22.46 13.20 30.87
C GLY A 144 -21.43 14.31 30.62
N CYS A 145 -21.71 15.55 31.08
CA CYS A 145 -20.88 16.72 30.80
C CYS A 145 -20.77 17.06 29.31
N LEU A 146 -21.79 16.70 28.53
CA LEU A 146 -21.90 17.02 27.12
C LEU A 146 -22.98 18.09 26.90
N ASN A 147 -22.61 19.15 26.18
CA ASN A 147 -23.59 20.11 25.69
C ASN A 147 -24.18 19.60 24.36
N THR A 148 -25.50 19.67 24.21
CA THR A 148 -26.21 19.24 22.99
C THR A 148 -25.63 19.83 21.72
N TYR A 149 -25.23 21.11 21.75
CA TYR A 149 -24.60 21.76 20.60
C TYR A 149 -23.29 21.07 20.20
N ASP A 150 -22.42 20.82 21.18
CA ASP A 150 -21.13 20.16 20.95
C ASP A 150 -21.32 18.71 20.50
N SER A 151 -22.32 18.01 21.04
CA SER A 151 -22.66 16.65 20.60
C SER A 151 -23.08 16.61 19.14
N VAL A 152 -23.92 17.54 18.69
CA VAL A 152 -24.33 17.63 17.28
C VAL A 152 -23.14 17.98 16.38
N GLN A 153 -22.29 18.92 16.80
CA GLN A 153 -21.07 19.29 16.06
C GLN A 153 -20.11 18.10 15.93
N ASN A 154 -19.86 17.35 17.00
CA ASN A 154 -18.98 16.19 16.96
C ASN A 154 -19.57 15.03 16.15
N MET A 155 -20.88 14.81 16.22
CA MET A 155 -21.56 13.83 15.36
C MET A 155 -21.43 14.21 13.87
N SER A 156 -21.60 15.50 13.55
CA SER A 156 -21.38 16.00 12.18
C SER A 156 -19.93 15.77 11.72
N LYS A 157 -18.94 16.07 12.58
CA LYS A 157 -17.53 15.80 12.30
C LYS A 157 -17.27 14.32 12.04
N LEU A 158 -17.80 13.42 12.86
CA LEU A 158 -17.69 11.97 12.67
C LEU A 158 -18.22 11.54 11.30
N HIS A 159 -19.40 12.03 10.94
CA HIS A 159 -20.01 11.74 9.65
C HIS A 159 -19.17 12.28 8.49
N THR A 160 -18.67 13.52 8.57
CA THR A 160 -17.78 14.11 7.56
C THR A 160 -16.48 13.33 7.43
N CYS A 161 -15.87 12.90 8.54
CA CYS A 161 -14.66 12.08 8.52
C CYS A 161 -14.93 10.73 7.84
N GLN A 162 -16.04 10.07 8.17
CA GLN A 162 -16.40 8.78 7.59
C GLN A 162 -16.68 8.89 6.08
N LEU A 163 -17.38 9.94 5.63
CA LEU A 163 -17.57 10.20 4.21
C LEU A 163 -16.24 10.51 3.51
N GLY A 164 -15.40 11.33 4.12
CA GLY A 164 -14.07 11.66 3.61
C GLY A 164 -13.21 10.41 3.43
N LEU A 165 -13.17 9.52 4.42
CA LEU A 165 -12.41 8.27 4.34
C LEU A 165 -12.89 7.37 3.19
N ARG A 166 -14.20 7.28 2.97
CA ARG A 166 -14.75 6.51 1.84
C ARG A 166 -14.38 7.13 0.50
N ASP A 167 -14.42 8.45 0.39
CA ASP A 167 -13.99 9.17 -0.80
C ASP A 167 -12.49 8.96 -1.07
N GLN A 168 -11.65 9.00 -0.03
CA GLN A 168 -10.22 8.68 -0.12
C GLN A 168 -9.98 7.26 -0.64
N LEU A 169 -10.70 6.24 -0.11
CA LEU A 169 -10.57 4.87 -0.61
C LEU A 169 -11.00 4.72 -2.07
N SER A 170 -12.07 5.41 -2.48
CA SER A 170 -12.52 5.43 -3.88
C SER A 170 -11.43 5.99 -4.80
N LYS A 171 -10.79 7.10 -4.40
CA LYS A 171 -9.68 7.70 -5.16
C LYS A 171 -8.44 6.81 -5.17
N ALA A 172 -8.09 6.21 -4.03
CA ALA A 172 -6.98 5.28 -3.91
C ALA A 172 -7.18 4.04 -4.80
N THR A 173 -8.42 3.54 -4.92
CA THR A 173 -8.77 2.46 -5.84
C THR A 173 -8.50 2.85 -7.30
N CYS A 174 -8.85 4.08 -7.70
CA CYS A 174 -8.53 4.57 -9.04
C CYS A 174 -7.02 4.60 -9.29
N ILE A 175 -6.24 5.12 -8.34
CA ILE A 175 -4.77 5.15 -8.45
C ILE A 175 -4.18 3.74 -8.52
N LEU A 176 -4.67 2.79 -7.71
CA LEU A 176 -4.21 1.41 -7.76
C LEU A 176 -4.44 0.75 -9.13
N ASN A 177 -5.58 1.00 -9.76
CA ASN A 177 -5.86 0.50 -11.10
C ASN A 177 -4.90 1.12 -12.13
N GLU A 178 -4.60 2.42 -12.00
CA GLU A 178 -3.63 3.09 -12.86
C GLU A 178 -2.20 2.53 -12.67
N LEU A 179 -1.79 2.28 -11.42
CA LEU A 179 -0.51 1.64 -11.11
C LEU A 179 -0.43 0.23 -11.68
N GLU A 180 -1.50 -0.56 -11.59
CA GLU A 180 -1.57 -1.91 -12.16
C GLU A 180 -1.37 -1.88 -13.69
N CYS A 181 -2.06 -0.97 -14.38
CA CYS A 181 -1.88 -0.78 -15.83
C CYS A 181 -0.42 -0.43 -16.18
N LEU A 182 0.22 0.47 -15.43
CA LEU A 182 1.61 0.86 -15.67
C LEU A 182 2.59 -0.31 -15.46
N VAL A 183 2.33 -1.17 -14.48
CA VAL A 183 3.11 -2.42 -14.29
C VAL A 183 2.92 -3.36 -15.48
N GLU A 184 1.69 -3.53 -15.98
CA GLU A 184 1.44 -4.34 -17.18
C GLU A 184 2.16 -3.79 -18.42
N ASP A 185 2.13 -2.47 -18.63
CA ASP A 185 2.80 -1.79 -19.74
C ASP A 185 4.33 -1.91 -19.66
N ALA A 186 4.89 -1.84 -18.44
CA ALA A 186 6.31 -2.07 -18.18
C ALA A 186 6.73 -3.50 -18.56
N ILE A 187 5.96 -4.51 -18.12
CA ILE A 187 6.20 -5.93 -18.45
C ILE A 187 6.14 -6.13 -19.98
N GLN A 188 5.15 -5.55 -20.63
CA GLN A 188 4.99 -5.66 -22.08
C GLN A 188 6.18 -5.01 -22.82
N THR A 189 6.62 -3.83 -22.39
CA THR A 189 7.78 -3.13 -22.97
C THR A 189 9.09 -3.93 -22.81
N VAL A 190 9.29 -4.56 -21.65
CA VAL A 190 10.42 -5.46 -21.40
C VAL A 190 10.34 -6.69 -22.31
N ALA A 191 9.16 -7.31 -22.44
CA ALA A 191 8.95 -8.49 -23.26
C ALA A 191 9.14 -8.22 -24.76
N GLU A 192 8.71 -7.05 -25.25
CA GLU A 192 8.92 -6.59 -26.64
C GLU A 192 10.39 -6.29 -26.96
N SER A 193 11.20 -6.01 -25.94
CA SER A 193 12.63 -5.73 -26.09
C SER A 193 13.52 -6.99 -26.11
N LEU A 194 12.98 -8.14 -25.72
CA LEU A 194 13.67 -9.43 -25.64
C LEU A 194 13.87 -10.20 -26.98
N PRO A 195 13.03 -10.07 -28.02
CA PRO A 195 13.14 -10.85 -29.27
C PRO A 195 14.41 -10.57 -30.09
N HIS A 196 15.12 -9.47 -29.85
CA HIS A 196 16.35 -9.14 -30.57
C HIS A 196 17.62 -9.89 -30.07
N LEU A 197 17.49 -10.80 -29.10
CA LEU A 197 18.61 -11.63 -28.62
C LEU A 197 18.64 -13.05 -29.21
N GLN A 198 17.57 -13.53 -29.87
CA GLN A 198 17.50 -14.91 -30.37
C GLN A 198 17.87 -15.11 -31.85
N ASP A 199 18.18 -14.03 -32.59
CA ASP A 199 18.44 -14.11 -34.03
C ASP A 199 19.93 -13.96 -34.39
N LYS A 200 20.81 -14.59 -33.61
CA LYS A 200 22.16 -14.93 -34.05
C LYS A 200 22.21 -16.41 -34.34
N ASP A 201 21.86 -16.72 -35.58
CA ASP A 201 22.17 -17.98 -36.24
C ASP A 201 23.68 -18.26 -36.06
N ILE A 202 23.99 -19.34 -35.35
CA ILE A 202 25.35 -19.85 -35.20
C ILE A 202 25.66 -20.58 -36.51
N GLY A 203 26.23 -19.86 -37.46
CA GLY A 203 26.65 -20.37 -38.76
C GLY A 203 28.04 -19.84 -39.15
N ASP A 204 29.06 -20.51 -38.61
CA ASP A 204 30.36 -20.82 -39.24
C ASP A 204 31.04 -19.77 -40.14
N GLU A 205 32.04 -19.05 -39.62
CA GLU A 205 33.29 -18.86 -40.36
C GLU A 205 34.46 -18.52 -39.42
N LEU A 206 35.45 -19.42 -39.43
CA LEU A 206 36.77 -19.31 -38.82
C LEU A 206 37.64 -18.31 -39.61
N ASP A 207 38.31 -17.35 -38.96
CA ASP A 207 39.79 -17.22 -39.00
C ASP A 207 40.33 -16.16 -38.00
N PRO A 208 41.56 -16.30 -37.48
CA PRO A 208 42.12 -15.52 -36.39
C PRO A 208 43.14 -14.46 -36.85
N GLN A 209 43.18 -13.29 -36.20
CA GLN A 209 44.47 -12.64 -35.88
C GLN A 209 44.36 -11.50 -34.87
N ALA A 210 45.45 -11.38 -34.11
CA ALA A 210 45.68 -10.54 -32.94
C ALA A 210 45.82 -9.04 -33.22
N THR A 211 45.56 -8.19 -32.22
CA THR A 211 46.57 -7.33 -31.58
C THR A 211 45.99 -6.54 -30.38
N THR A 212 46.73 -6.63 -29.27
CA THR A 212 46.75 -5.85 -28.01
C THR A 212 46.79 -4.34 -28.24
N TYR A 213 46.20 -3.47 -27.37
CA TYR A 213 46.79 -2.28 -26.67
C TYR A 213 45.79 -1.75 -25.61
N GLU A 214 46.30 -1.29 -24.45
CA GLU A 214 45.56 -0.82 -23.27
C GLU A 214 45.15 0.67 -23.30
N LYS A 215 44.20 1.00 -22.40
CA LYS A 215 44.06 2.24 -21.59
C LYS A 215 43.34 3.44 -22.20
N GLU A 216 42.17 3.78 -21.66
CA GLU A 216 42.04 4.96 -20.78
C GLU A 216 40.68 5.00 -20.06
N GLU A 217 40.82 5.13 -18.74
CA GLU A 217 39.80 5.37 -17.73
C GLU A 217 39.34 6.83 -17.83
N ILE A 218 38.05 7.08 -18.05
CA ILE A 218 37.41 8.32 -17.64
C ILE A 218 36.19 7.96 -16.80
N VAL A 219 36.36 8.25 -15.52
CA VAL A 219 35.36 8.31 -14.46
C VAL A 219 34.13 9.07 -14.93
N SER A 220 32.99 8.38 -14.97
CA SER A 220 31.67 8.98 -14.76
C SER A 220 31.01 8.22 -13.61
N SER A 221 30.90 8.92 -12.50
CA SER A 221 30.44 8.46 -11.21
C SER A 221 28.97 8.01 -11.23
N GLY A 222 28.72 6.80 -10.72
CA GLY A 222 27.60 6.56 -9.81
C GLY A 222 26.26 6.09 -10.36
N LEU A 223 26.05 6.00 -11.67
CA LEU A 223 24.86 5.31 -12.21
C LEU A 223 25.25 3.87 -12.51
N GLN A 224 25.15 2.99 -11.50
CA GLN A 224 25.08 1.56 -11.77
C GLN A 224 23.97 1.40 -12.81
N LYS A 225 24.31 0.84 -13.96
CA LYS A 225 23.49 0.86 -15.17
C LYS A 225 22.27 -0.05 -14.95
N VAL A 226 21.29 0.45 -14.20
CA VAL A 226 20.05 -0.26 -13.85
C VAL A 226 19.45 -0.79 -15.15
N GLY A 227 19.27 -2.11 -15.19
CA GLY A 227 18.69 -2.80 -16.32
C GLY A 227 17.24 -2.37 -16.49
N TYR A 228 16.75 -2.37 -17.72
CA TYR A 228 15.34 -2.10 -18.02
C TYR A 228 14.39 -3.12 -17.33
N VAL A 229 14.88 -4.33 -17.05
CA VAL A 229 14.19 -5.34 -16.25
C VAL A 229 14.05 -4.89 -14.78
N ASP A 230 15.06 -4.20 -14.24
CA ASP A 230 15.08 -3.76 -12.85
C ASP A 230 13.99 -2.70 -12.58
N TYR A 231 13.69 -1.83 -13.55
CA TYR A 231 12.57 -0.88 -13.45
C TYR A 231 11.23 -1.61 -13.31
N ALA A 232 10.95 -2.59 -14.18
CA ALA A 232 9.69 -3.34 -14.12
C ALA A 232 9.57 -4.16 -12.83
N VAL A 233 10.67 -4.77 -12.37
CA VAL A 233 10.73 -5.49 -11.10
C VAL A 233 10.44 -4.54 -9.93
N MET A 234 11.09 -3.38 -9.90
CA MET A 234 10.90 -2.38 -8.85
C MET A 234 9.46 -1.86 -8.80
N MET A 235 8.85 -1.58 -9.95
CA MET A 235 7.43 -1.20 -10.03
C MET A 235 6.52 -2.30 -9.48
N GLY A 236 6.78 -3.57 -9.83
CA GLY A 236 6.01 -4.71 -9.32
C GLY A 236 6.09 -4.85 -7.79
N ILE A 237 7.30 -4.68 -7.23
CA ILE A 237 7.52 -4.70 -5.77
C ILE A 237 6.75 -3.56 -5.11
N ILE A 238 6.92 -2.31 -5.59
CA ILE A 238 6.24 -1.14 -5.02
C ILE A 238 4.72 -1.28 -5.11
N TYR A 239 4.19 -1.69 -6.26
CA TYR A 239 2.76 -1.92 -6.43
C TYR A 239 2.24 -2.94 -5.41
N SER A 240 2.98 -4.03 -5.16
CA SER A 240 2.59 -5.03 -4.17
C SER A 240 2.53 -4.46 -2.75
N MET A 241 3.51 -3.64 -2.37
CA MET A 241 3.55 -2.96 -1.06
C MET A 241 2.37 -1.99 -0.91
N VAL A 242 2.17 -1.10 -1.90
CA VAL A 242 1.09 -0.11 -1.91
C VAL A 242 -0.29 -0.77 -1.88
N LYS A 243 -0.48 -1.89 -2.60
CA LYS A 243 -1.74 -2.65 -2.60
C LYS A 243 -2.05 -3.28 -1.24
N GLN A 244 -1.03 -3.79 -0.55
CA GLN A 244 -1.20 -4.35 0.80
C GLN A 244 -1.55 -3.24 1.80
N ASP A 245 -0.86 -2.10 1.71
CA ASP A 245 -1.15 -0.95 2.55
C ASP A 245 -2.57 -0.40 2.32
N TYR A 246 -3.00 -0.26 1.07
CA TYR A 246 -4.40 0.06 0.75
C TYR A 246 -5.39 -0.95 1.37
N SER A 247 -5.09 -2.24 1.28
CA SER A 247 -5.97 -3.29 1.82
C SER A 247 -6.11 -3.16 3.34
N MET A 248 -5.04 -2.77 4.03
CA MET A 248 -5.09 -2.44 5.45
C MET A 248 -5.97 -1.21 5.71
N GLN A 249 -5.79 -0.13 4.95
CA GLN A 249 -6.61 1.09 5.08
C GLN A 249 -8.10 0.78 4.87
N GLU A 250 -8.44 -0.01 3.85
CA GLU A 250 -9.82 -0.42 3.56
C GLU A 250 -10.44 -1.20 4.73
N ARG A 251 -9.68 -2.11 5.35
CA ARG A 251 -10.11 -2.86 6.54
C ARG A 251 -10.33 -1.93 7.73
N ILE A 252 -9.42 -0.99 7.97
CA ILE A 252 -9.56 0.02 9.03
C ILE A 252 -10.85 0.80 8.83
N VAL A 253 -11.04 1.43 7.66
CA VAL A 253 -12.24 2.26 7.38
C VAL A 253 -13.53 1.44 7.49
N SER A 254 -13.51 0.19 7.03
CA SER A 254 -14.67 -0.72 7.10
C SER A 254 -15.02 -1.13 8.54
N SER A 255 -14.03 -1.14 9.43
CA SER A 255 -14.22 -1.47 10.85
C SER A 255 -14.68 -0.28 11.71
N LEU A 256 -14.60 0.94 11.20
CA LEU A 256 -14.96 2.15 11.95
C LEU A 256 -16.45 2.14 12.35
N ASN A 257 -16.69 2.30 13.64
CA ASN A 257 -18.02 2.29 14.22
C ASN A 257 -18.08 3.27 15.41
N LEU A 258 -19.27 3.81 15.67
CA LEU A 258 -19.57 4.57 16.89
C LEU A 258 -19.37 3.76 18.18
N LYS A 259 -19.19 2.43 18.09
CA LYS A 259 -18.87 1.52 19.20
C LYS A 259 -17.40 1.11 19.30
N SER A 260 -16.55 1.44 18.33
CA SER A 260 -15.11 1.09 18.33
C SER A 260 -14.42 1.73 19.52
N SER A 261 -13.80 0.97 20.41
CA SER A 261 -13.17 1.50 21.63
C SER A 261 -12.02 2.48 21.34
N SER A 262 -11.65 3.30 22.32
CA SER A 262 -10.54 4.27 22.16
C SER A 262 -9.22 3.55 21.84
N GLY A 263 -8.90 2.45 22.53
CA GLY A 263 -7.71 1.64 22.24
C GLY A 263 -7.71 0.98 20.85
N GLU A 264 -8.87 0.57 20.33
CA GLU A 264 -8.97 0.08 18.95
C GLU A 264 -8.69 1.21 17.94
N LEU A 265 -9.23 2.41 18.17
CA LEU A 265 -9.01 3.57 17.30
C LEU A 265 -7.56 4.05 17.34
N GLU A 266 -6.92 4.07 18.51
CA GLU A 266 -5.49 4.35 18.66
C GLU A 266 -4.65 3.36 17.86
N THR A 267 -5.00 2.07 17.93
CA THR A 267 -4.33 1.02 17.15
C THR A 267 -4.48 1.25 15.65
N TYR A 268 -5.68 1.62 15.18
CA TYR A 268 -5.91 1.94 13.78
C TYR A 268 -5.09 3.15 13.32
N CYS A 269 -5.08 4.24 14.09
CA CYS A 269 -4.27 5.42 13.81
C CYS A 269 -2.78 5.09 13.75
N LEU A 270 -2.30 4.25 14.67
CA LEU A 270 -0.92 3.80 14.71
C LEU A 270 -0.57 2.97 13.46
N MET A 271 -1.40 1.99 13.11
CA MET A 271 -1.19 1.18 11.90
C MET A 271 -1.19 2.05 10.62
N TRP A 272 -2.11 3.01 10.53
CA TRP A 272 -2.18 3.96 9.42
C TRP A 272 -0.91 4.81 9.31
N SER A 273 -0.35 5.23 10.44
CA SER A 273 0.85 6.09 10.47
C SER A 273 2.14 5.31 10.24
N LEU A 274 2.24 4.09 10.77
CA LEU A 274 3.45 3.26 10.70
C LEU A 274 3.61 2.55 9.35
N ARG A 275 2.52 2.34 8.62
CA ARG A 275 2.51 1.73 7.28
C ARG A 275 3.39 0.46 7.18
N PRO A 276 3.05 -0.59 7.94
CA PRO A 276 3.92 -1.77 8.12
C PRO A 276 4.21 -2.57 6.84
N PHE A 277 3.48 -2.30 5.75
CA PHE A 277 3.66 -2.96 4.45
C PHE A 277 4.61 -2.22 3.51
N ILE A 278 5.01 -1.00 3.88
CA ILE A 278 5.87 -0.17 3.06
C ILE A 278 7.29 -0.31 3.59
N ASN A 279 8.20 -0.66 2.68
CA ASN A 279 9.62 -0.65 2.96
C ASN A 279 10.21 0.67 2.45
N ASP A 280 10.56 1.55 3.39
CA ASP A 280 11.13 2.87 3.10
C ASP A 280 12.46 2.80 2.33
N GLU A 281 13.26 1.74 2.53
CA GLU A 281 14.52 1.57 1.80
C GLU A 281 14.24 1.33 0.31
N ILE A 282 13.27 0.47 -0.01
CA ILE A 282 12.87 0.20 -1.41
C ILE A 282 12.30 1.45 -2.05
N MET A 283 11.44 2.19 -1.33
CA MET A 283 10.88 3.46 -1.81
C MET A 283 11.99 4.48 -2.09
N HIS A 284 12.95 4.62 -1.17
CA HIS A 284 14.08 5.52 -1.31
C HIS A 284 14.99 5.15 -2.50
N GLU A 285 15.31 3.86 -2.69
CA GLU A 285 16.05 3.43 -3.87
C GLU A 285 15.30 3.73 -5.17
N ALA A 286 13.98 3.55 -5.20
CA ALA A 286 13.17 3.90 -6.35
C ALA A 286 13.20 5.40 -6.68
N TRP A 287 13.16 6.24 -5.66
CA TRP A 287 13.24 7.70 -5.83
C TRP A 287 14.59 8.15 -6.39
N LYS A 288 15.70 7.48 -6.08
CA LYS A 288 17.02 7.78 -6.68
C LYS A 288 17.07 7.53 -8.19
N LEU A 289 16.16 6.73 -8.72
CA LEU A 289 16.08 6.45 -10.16
C LEU A 289 15.34 7.54 -10.93
N ILE A 290 14.70 8.49 -10.23
CA ILE A 290 14.09 9.68 -10.81
C ILE A 290 15.10 10.85 -10.75
N PRO A 291 15.44 11.49 -11.89
CA PRO A 291 16.36 12.63 -11.95
C PRO A 291 15.90 13.90 -11.24
#